data_AF-A0A4Z0GXZ6-F1
#
_entry.id   AF-A0A4Z0GXZ6-F1
#
_cell.length_a   1.000
_cell.length_b   1.000
_cell.length_c   1.000
_cell.angle_alpha   90.00
_cell.angle_beta   90.00
_cell.angle_gamma   90.00
#
_symmetry.space_group_name_H-M   'P 1'
#
loop_
_entity.id
_entity.type
_entity.pdbx_description
1 polymer ?
#
loop_
_entity_poly.entity_id
_entity_poly.type
_entity_poly.pdbx_seq_one_letter_code
_entity_poly.pdbx_strand_id
1 'polypeptide(L)'
;MIATLRARRRHTLLRRVAEHLVRQAATKLHTEEVTCAHVSALAFGRYRLNVEKDEAVDYLAAALIAGGHSIDHLQVVDDQSQL
;
A
#
# COMPACT_ATOMS: atom_id res chain seq x y z
N MET A 1 18.67 -19.60 1.45
CA MET A 1 17.56 -19.96 0.54
C MET A 1 16.16 -19.78 1.16
N ILE A 2 15.91 -20.17 2.42
CA ILE A 2 14.57 -20.01 3.03
C ILE A 2 14.20 -18.53 3.23
N ALA A 3 15.15 -17.67 3.60
CA ALA A 3 14.94 -16.24 3.77
C ALA A 3 14.49 -15.55 2.47
N THR A 4 15.11 -15.89 1.33
CA THR A 4 14.75 -15.32 0.02
C THR A 4 13.36 -15.76 -0.44
N LEU A 5 12.95 -17.00 -0.14
CA LEU A 5 11.59 -17.47 -0.42
C LEU A 5 10.55 -16.75 0.44
N ARG A 6 10.82 -16.54 1.73
CA ARG A 6 9.94 -15.77 2.62
C ARG A 6 9.82 -14.31 2.20
N ALA A 7 10.93 -13.67 1.81
CA ALA A 7 10.94 -12.30 1.31
C ALA A 7 10.12 -12.17 0.02
N ARG A 8 10.30 -13.08 -0.95
CA ARG A 8 9.49 -13.12 -2.18
C ARG A 8 8.01 -13.31 -1.87
N ARG A 9 7.67 -14.21 -0.95
CA ARG A 9 6.27 -14.41 -0.53
C ARG A 9 5.68 -13.15 0.10
N ARG A 10 6.42 -12.50 1.01
CA ARG A 10 6.01 -11.23 1.64
C ARG A 10 5.76 -10.17 0.57
N HIS A 11 6.70 -9.97 -0.34
CA HIS A 11 6.58 -9.02 -1.45
C HIS A 11 5.31 -9.26 -2.28
N THR A 12 5.06 -10.51 -2.69
CA THR A 12 3.86 -10.87 -3.46
C THR A 12 2.57 -10.57 -2.69
N LEU A 13 2.55 -10.79 -1.37
CA LEU A 13 1.38 -10.50 -0.54
C LEU A 13 1.13 -9.00 -0.43
N LEU A 14 2.17 -8.20 -0.14
CA LEU A 14 2.04 -6.75 -0.03
C LEU A 14 1.64 -6.10 -1.34
N ARG A 15 2.23 -6.54 -2.45
CA ARG A 15 1.83 -6.12 -3.79
C ARG A 15 0.35 -6.38 -4.05
N ARG A 16 -0.15 -7.59 -3.72
CA ARG A 16 -1.57 -7.93 -3.87
C ARG A 16 -2.48 -7.06 -3.00
N VAL A 17 -2.07 -6.74 -1.78
CA VAL A 17 -2.82 -5.85 -0.88
C VAL A 17 -2.94 -4.46 -1.49
N ALA A 18 -1.83 -3.86 -1.91
CA ALA A 18 -1.81 -2.52 -2.49
C ALA A 18 -2.62 -2.45 -3.79
N GLU A 19 -2.41 -3.39 -4.72
CA GLU A 19 -3.19 -3.46 -5.96
C GLU A 19 -4.69 -3.70 -5.72
N HIS A 20 -5.06 -4.42 -4.66
CA HIS A 20 -6.46 -4.64 -4.32
C HIS A 20 -7.12 -3.35 -3.84
N LEU A 21 -6.44 -2.59 -2.96
CA LEU A 21 -6.93 -1.32 -2.46
C LEU A 21 -7.09 -0.28 -3.57
N VAL A 22 -6.09 -0.15 -4.46
CA VAL A 22 -6.17 0.75 -5.61
C VAL A 22 -7.32 0.37 -6.54
N ARG A 23 -7.50 -0.93 -6.85
CA ARG A 23 -8.63 -1.38 -7.68
C ARG A 23 -9.99 -1.15 -7.04
N GLN A 24 -10.12 -1.40 -5.74
CA GLN A 24 -11.36 -1.12 -5.00
C GLN A 24 -11.69 0.37 -5.01
N ALA A 25 -10.70 1.22 -4.81
CA ALA A 25 -10.89 2.67 -4.79
C ALA A 25 -11.18 3.24 -6.18
N ALA A 26 -10.54 2.71 -7.23
CA ALA A 26 -10.84 3.05 -8.61
C ALA A 26 -12.29 2.70 -8.98
N THR A 27 -12.81 1.58 -8.48
CA THR A 27 -14.21 1.17 -8.70
C THR A 27 -15.19 2.07 -7.94
N LYS A 28 -14.76 2.64 -6.81
CA LYS A 28 -15.56 3.54 -5.96
C LYS A 28 -15.34 5.04 -6.25
N LEU A 29 -14.53 5.41 -7.26
CA LEU A 29 -14.18 6.80 -7.62
C LEU A 29 -13.48 7.61 -6.50
N HIS A 30 -12.88 6.95 -5.51
CA HIS A 30 -12.23 7.60 -4.35
C HIS A 30 -10.80 7.10 -4.15
N THR A 31 -9.97 7.12 -5.20
CA THR A 31 -8.54 6.72 -5.11
C THR A 31 -7.75 7.54 -4.11
N GLU A 32 -8.12 8.80 -3.90
CA GLU A 32 -7.46 9.72 -2.94
C GLU A 32 -7.68 9.34 -1.48
N GLU A 33 -8.68 8.49 -1.18
CA GLU A 33 -8.96 8.02 0.19
C GLU A 33 -8.08 6.81 0.59
N VAL A 34 -7.33 6.24 -0.35
CA VAL A 34 -6.43 5.12 -0.05
C VAL A 34 -5.13 5.63 0.53
N THR A 35 -4.88 5.32 1.80
CA THR A 35 -3.66 5.72 2.51
C THR A 35 -2.76 4.52 2.81
N CYS A 36 -1.50 4.77 3.17
CA CYS A 36 -0.57 3.73 3.62
C CYS A 36 -1.08 2.99 4.87
N ALA A 37 -1.86 3.65 5.72
CA ALA A 37 -2.52 3.02 6.86
C ALA A 37 -3.48 1.91 6.44
N HIS A 38 -4.22 2.08 5.33
CA HIS A 38 -5.08 1.03 4.78
C HIS A 38 -4.28 -0.18 4.30
N VAL A 39 -3.11 0.05 3.69
CA VAL A 39 -2.21 -1.04 3.27
C VAL A 39 -1.72 -1.82 4.49
N SER A 40 -1.22 -1.14 5.52
CA SER A 40 -0.74 -1.79 6.75
C SER A 40 -1.87 -2.54 7.47
N ALA A 41 -3.05 -1.92 7.60
CA ALA A 41 -4.20 -2.54 8.26
C ALA A 41 -4.68 -3.80 7.52
N LEU A 42 -4.78 -3.75 6.19
CA LEU A 42 -5.23 -4.90 5.41
C LEU A 42 -4.17 -6.02 5.35
N ALA A 43 -2.88 -5.66 5.25
CA ALA A 43 -1.78 -6.63 5.31
C ALA A 43 -1.74 -7.35 6.66
N PHE A 44 -1.95 -6.63 7.77
CA PHE A 44 -2.03 -7.21 9.10
C PHE A 44 -3.28 -8.07 9.27
N GLY A 45 -4.46 -7.55 8.93
CA GLY A 45 -5.73 -8.24 9.10
C GLY A 45 -5.84 -9.54 8.30
N ARG A 46 -5.35 -9.53 7.04
CA ARG A 46 -5.50 -10.67 6.13
C ARG A 46 -4.33 -11.65 6.17
N TYR A 47 -3.11 -11.15 6.39
CA TYR A 47 -1.90 -11.95 6.24
C TYR A 47 -0.99 -11.96 7.48
N ARG A 48 -1.39 -11.28 8.57
CA ARG A 48 -0.58 -11.11 9.79
C ARG A 48 0.81 -10.56 9.51
N LEU A 49 0.94 -9.74 8.47
CA LEU A 49 2.18 -9.06 8.12
C LEU A 49 2.25 -7.74 8.87
N ASN A 50 3.28 -7.56 9.70
CA ASN A 50 3.64 -6.25 10.21
C ASN A 50 4.39 -5.49 9.11
N VAL A 51 3.95 -4.28 8.79
CA VAL A 51 4.45 -3.46 7.69
C VAL A 51 4.68 -2.06 8.23
N GLU A 52 5.90 -1.57 8.07
CA GLU A 52 6.26 -0.22 8.47
C GLU A 52 5.59 0.80 7.53
N LYS A 53 5.41 2.03 8.02
CA LYS A 53 4.75 3.08 7.25
C LYS A 53 5.44 3.30 5.90
N ASP A 54 6.77 3.42 5.90
CA ASP A 54 7.56 3.69 4.70
C ASP A 54 7.43 2.56 3.66
N GLU A 55 7.51 1.30 4.12
CA GLU A 55 7.29 0.15 3.23
C GLU A 55 5.86 0.15 2.66
N ALA A 56 4.86 0.50 3.46
CA ALA A 56 3.47 0.60 2.99
C ALA A 56 3.28 1.73 1.96
N VAL A 57 3.97 2.87 2.13
CA VAL A 57 3.99 3.97 1.17
C VAL A 57 4.59 3.51 -0.16
N ASP A 58 5.73 2.81 -0.14
CA ASP A 58 6.38 2.31 -1.36
C ASP A 58 5.47 1.36 -2.15
N TYR A 59 4.82 0.41 -1.46
CA TYR A 59 3.89 -0.51 -2.13
C TYR A 59 2.64 0.19 -2.66
N LEU A 60 2.12 1.18 -1.94
CA LEU A 60 0.97 1.96 -2.39
C LEU A 60 1.32 2.81 -3.61
N ALA A 61 2.44 3.52 -3.58
CA ALA A 61 2.96 4.30 -4.69
C ALA A 61 3.17 3.42 -5.93
N ALA A 62 3.81 2.25 -5.77
CA ALA A 62 4.00 1.30 -6.85
C ALA A 62 2.67 0.81 -7.45
N ALA A 63 1.65 0.56 -6.61
CA ALA A 63 0.34 0.13 -7.08
C ALA A 63 -0.43 1.25 -7.81
N LEU A 64 -0.33 2.50 -7.35
CA LEU A 64 -0.93 3.66 -8.00
C LEU A 64 -0.31 3.93 -9.37
N ILE A 65 1.02 3.92 -9.45
CA ILE A 65 1.76 4.07 -10.71
C ILE A 65 1.39 2.95 -11.69
N ALA A 66 1.33 1.70 -11.23
CA ALA A 66 0.93 0.57 -12.06
C ALA A 66 -0.54 0.66 -12.53
N GLY A 67 -1.39 1.34 -11.76
CA GLY A 67 -2.78 1.65 -12.12
C GLY A 67 -2.96 2.89 -12.98
N GLY A 68 -1.89 3.65 -13.26
CA GLY A 68 -1.95 4.90 -14.02
C GLY A 68 -2.45 6.12 -13.22
N HIS A 69 -2.41 6.07 -11.89
CA HIS A 69 -2.82 7.16 -11.01
C HIS A 69 -1.64 8.02 -10.55
N SER A 70 -1.91 9.29 -10.27
CA SER A 70 -0.90 10.17 -9.65
C SER A 70 -0.67 9.80 -8.18
N ILE A 71 0.58 9.95 -7.73
CA ILE A 71 1.01 9.72 -6.35
C ILE A 71 1.08 11.01 -5.52
N ASP A 72 0.70 12.17 -6.09
CA ASP A 72 0.84 13.48 -5.43
C ASP A 72 0.12 13.54 -4.07
N HIS A 73 -1.02 12.86 -3.94
CA HIS A 73 -1.80 12.82 -2.70
C HIS A 73 -1.13 12.01 -1.58
N LEU A 74 -0.16 11.13 -1.88
CA LEU A 74 0.60 10.41 -0.87
C LEU A 74 1.56 11.33 -0.10
N GLN A 75 2.01 12.44 -0.71
CA GLN A 75 2.89 13.41 -0.05
C GLN A 75 2.13 14.29 0.95
N VAL A 76 0.86 14.59 0.66
CA VAL A 76 0.03 15.51 1.45
C VAL A 76 -0.33 14.94 2.83
N VAL A 77 -0.41 13.61 2.97
CA VAL A 77 -0.76 12.95 4.24
C VAL A 77 0.38 13.05 5.27
N ASP A 78 1.63 13.21 4.84
CA ASP A 78 2.77 13.38 5.76
C ASP A 78 2.87 14.80 6.33
N ASP A 79 2.55 15.83 5.53
CA ASP A 79 2.60 17.24 5.98
C ASP A 79 1.55 17.59 7.04
N GLN A 80 0.42 16.89 7.09
CA GLN A 80 -0.67 17.15 8.04
C GLN A 80 -0.40 16.60 9.46
N SER A 81 0.74 15.93 9.70
CA SER A 81 1.09 15.37 11.02
C SER A 81 2.10 16.20 11.83
N GLN A 82 2.41 17.43 11.41
CA GLN A 82 3.37 18.33 12.09
C GLN A 82 2.76 19.61 12.69
N LEU A 83 1.44 19.69 12.92
CA LEU A 83 0.79 20.81 13.62
C LEU A 83 0.22 20.41 14.98
#